data_AF-A0A920FLH7-F1
#
_entry.id   AF-A0A920FLH7-F1
#
_cell.length_a   1.000
_cell.length_b   1.000
_cell.length_c   1.000
_cell.angle_alpha   90.00
_cell.angle_beta   90.00
_cell.angle_gamma   90.00
#
_symmetry.space_group_name_H-M   'P 1'
#
loop_
_entity.id
_entity.type
_entity.pdbx_description
1 polymer ?
#
loop_
_entity_poly.entity_id
_entity_poly.type
_entity_poly.pdbx_seq_one_letter_code
_entity_poly.pdbx_strand_id
1 'polypeptide(L)'
;MEDLINLPNVFIRPTPSKGELGGVANKSYETILLCEKAGFDFIIVETVGVGQSETHVKALVDFFLLLVLPGAGDELQGIKRGIMELADGLLITKTDGENIKKAKVAKSNYQKRITLIS
;
A
#
# COMPACT_ATOMS: atom_id res chain seq x y z
N MET A 1 4.12 -13.63 8.32
CA MET A 1 3.29 -14.13 7.20
C MET A 1 2.99 -15.62 7.37
N GLU A 2 3.98 -16.43 7.83
CA GLU A 2 3.81 -17.85 8.14
C GLU A 2 2.73 -18.16 9.20
N ASP A 3 2.52 -17.30 10.19
CA ASP A 3 1.44 -17.51 11.16
C ASP A 3 0.06 -17.10 10.61
N LEU A 4 0.01 -16.11 9.72
CA LEU A 4 -1.24 -15.63 9.14
C LEU A 4 -1.91 -16.67 8.24
N ILE A 5 -1.13 -17.43 7.47
CA ILE A 5 -1.66 -18.46 6.57
C ILE A 5 -2.36 -19.60 7.31
N ASN A 6 -2.11 -19.75 8.61
CA ASN A 6 -2.74 -20.78 9.43
C ASN A 6 -4.09 -20.33 10.02
N LEU A 7 -4.47 -19.06 9.86
CA LEU A 7 -5.75 -18.56 10.34
C LEU A 7 -6.88 -19.03 9.40
N PRO A 8 -7.98 -19.60 9.92
CA PRO A 8 -9.01 -20.27 9.12
C PRO A 8 -9.78 -19.32 8.18
N ASN A 9 -9.76 -18.02 8.47
CA ASN A 9 -10.42 -16.97 7.70
C ASN A 9 -9.45 -16.10 6.90
N VAL A 10 -8.21 -16.54 6.73
CA VAL A 10 -7.18 -15.82 5.96
C VAL A 10 -6.80 -16.63 4.74
N PHE A 11 -6.84 -15.98 3.58
CA PHE A 11 -6.37 -16.54 2.32
C PHE A 11 -5.32 -15.63 1.72
N ILE A 12 -4.15 -16.19 1.38
CA ILE A 12 -3.03 -15.45 0.78
C ILE A 12 -2.75 -16.04 -0.59
N ARG A 13 -2.85 -15.20 -1.63
CA ARG A 13 -2.57 -15.58 -3.02
C ARG A 13 -1.43 -14.74 -3.59
N PRO A 14 -0.23 -15.31 -3.80
CA PRO A 14 0.83 -14.60 -4.51
C PRO A 14 0.49 -14.52 -6.01
N THR A 15 0.48 -13.31 -6.56
CA THR A 15 0.29 -13.06 -7.99
C THR A 15 1.63 -12.62 -8.61
N PRO A 16 2.24 -13.43 -9.49
CA PRO A 16 3.47 -13.01 -10.14
C PRO A 16 3.19 -11.85 -11.10
N SER A 17 4.06 -10.83 -11.10
CA SER A 17 3.96 -9.69 -12.03
C SER A 17 4.06 -10.11 -13.50
N LYS A 18 4.74 -11.24 -13.78
CA LYS A 18 5.01 -11.77 -15.13
C LYS A 18 5.61 -10.75 -16.10
N GLY A 19 6.35 -9.77 -15.59
CA GLY A 19 6.98 -8.72 -16.41
C GLY A 19 6.06 -7.57 -16.80
N GLU A 20 4.79 -7.58 -16.37
CA GLU A 20 3.93 -6.41 -16.50
C GLU A 20 4.31 -5.33 -15.48
N LEU A 21 4.13 -4.07 -15.89
CA LEU A 21 4.53 -2.92 -15.09
C LEU A 21 3.77 -2.91 -13.75
N GLY A 22 4.54 -3.20 -12.70
CA GLY A 22 4.30 -2.97 -11.27
C GLY A 22 3.34 -3.92 -10.54
N GLY A 23 3.58 -5.22 -10.73
CA GLY A 23 3.33 -6.21 -9.68
C GLY A 23 1.92 -6.75 -9.61
N VAL A 24 0.94 -6.01 -10.14
CA VAL A 24 -0.47 -6.39 -10.16
C VAL A 24 -0.79 -6.80 -11.59
N ALA A 25 -0.62 -8.09 -11.88
CA ALA A 25 -0.87 -8.65 -13.20
C ALA A 25 -2.33 -8.44 -13.62
N ASN A 26 -2.61 -8.46 -14.93
CA ASN A 26 -3.97 -8.44 -15.50
C ASN A 26 -4.97 -9.34 -14.74
N LYS A 27 -4.50 -10.47 -14.20
CA LYS A 27 -5.31 -11.46 -13.45
C LYS A 27 -5.72 -11.05 -12.02
N SER A 28 -5.26 -9.90 -11.54
CA SER A 28 -5.50 -9.47 -10.16
C SER A 28 -6.96 -9.05 -9.97
N TYR A 29 -7.56 -8.42 -10.98
CA TYR A 29 -8.97 -8.07 -10.97
C TYR A 29 -9.86 -9.32 -10.81
N GLU A 30 -9.61 -10.35 -11.62
CA GLU A 30 -10.37 -11.62 -11.53
C GLU A 30 -10.13 -12.32 -10.19
N THR A 31 -8.94 -12.20 -9.62
CA THR A 31 -8.64 -12.75 -8.29
C THR A 31 -9.42 -12.02 -7.20
N ILE A 32 -9.50 -10.68 -7.25
CA ILE A 32 -10.31 -9.88 -6.33
C ILE A 32 -11.78 -10.31 -6.45
N LEU A 33 -12.32 -10.38 -7.66
CA LEU A 33 -13.71 -10.80 -7.89
C LEU A 33 -14.00 -12.21 -7.35
N LEU A 34 -13.06 -13.15 -7.50
CA LEU A 34 -13.20 -14.49 -6.94
C LEU A 34 -13.23 -14.46 -5.41
N CYS A 35 -12.41 -13.64 -4.76
CA CYS A 35 -12.42 -13.45 -3.31
C CYS A 35 -13.75 -12.84 -2.84
N GLU A 36 -14.28 -11.83 -3.54
CA GLU A 36 -15.59 -11.24 -3.23
C GLU A 36 -16.70 -12.30 -3.32
N LYS A 37 -16.71 -13.11 -4.40
CA LYS A 37 -17.70 -14.18 -4.58
C LYS A 37 -17.51 -15.34 -3.61
N ALA A 38 -16.31 -15.54 -3.08
CA ALA A 38 -16.04 -16.51 -2.03
C ALA A 38 -16.46 -16.01 -0.63
N GLY A 39 -16.97 -14.78 -0.51
CA GLY A 39 -17.49 -14.23 0.74
C GLY A 39 -16.44 -13.58 1.64
N PHE A 40 -15.30 -13.15 1.09
CA PHE A 40 -14.35 -12.34 1.85
C PHE A 40 -14.85 -10.89 1.95
N ASP A 41 -15.03 -10.41 3.19
CA ASP A 41 -15.47 -9.04 3.45
C ASP A 41 -14.36 -8.00 3.24
N PHE A 42 -13.10 -8.40 3.43
CA PHE A 42 -11.93 -7.53 3.29
C PHE A 42 -10.90 -8.16 2.37
N ILE A 43 -10.51 -7.41 1.34
CA ILE A 43 -9.49 -7.81 0.37
C ILE A 43 -8.35 -6.80 0.40
N ILE A 44 -7.15 -7.27 0.76
CA ILE A 44 -5.95 -6.43 0.80
C ILE A 44 -5.09 -6.77 -0.40
N VAL A 45 -4.79 -5.74 -1.21
CA VAL A 45 -3.90 -5.85 -2.36
C VAL A 45 -2.58 -5.17 -2.03
N GLU A 46 -1.49 -5.94 -2.01
CA GLU A 46 -0.14 -5.43 -1.80
C GLU A 46 0.62 -5.34 -3.14
N THR A 47 1.33 -4.23 -3.36
CA THR A 47 2.19 -4.06 -4.54
C THR A 47 3.61 -4.54 -4.25
N VAL A 48 4.24 -5.20 -5.22
CA VAL A 48 5.66 -5.55 -5.12
C VAL A 48 6.50 -4.35 -5.55
N GLY A 49 6.74 -3.43 -4.62
CA GLY A 49 7.57 -2.23 -4.82
C GLY A 49 6.83 -1.00 -5.33
N VAL A 50 7.61 -0.01 -5.78
CA VAL A 50 7.16 1.30 -6.26
C VAL A 50 7.54 1.48 -7.74
N GLY A 51 6.60 1.90 -8.61
CA GLY A 51 6.76 1.85 -10.06
C GLY A 51 5.81 2.76 -10.86
N GLN A 52 5.35 2.28 -12.01
CA GLN A 52 4.35 2.94 -12.89
C GLN A 52 2.96 2.26 -12.81
N SER A 53 2.76 1.40 -11.81
CA SER A 53 1.53 0.60 -11.65
C SER A 53 0.50 1.21 -10.72
N GLU A 54 0.86 2.22 -9.95
CA GLU A 54 0.05 2.71 -8.85
C GLU A 54 -1.32 3.20 -9.32
N THR A 55 -1.41 3.78 -10.52
CA THR A 55 -2.69 4.14 -11.14
C THR A 55 -3.55 2.92 -11.44
N HIS A 56 -2.96 1.80 -11.90
CA HIS A 56 -3.69 0.56 -12.13
C HIS A 56 -4.21 -0.03 -10.82
N VAL A 57 -3.39 -0.02 -9.77
CA VAL A 57 -3.80 -0.52 -8.46
C VAL A 57 -4.90 0.34 -7.85
N LYS A 58 -4.81 1.67 -7.99
CA LYS A 58 -5.88 2.57 -7.54
C LYS A 58 -7.22 2.30 -8.23
N ALA A 59 -7.22 1.85 -9.48
CA ALA A 59 -8.45 1.47 -10.18
C ALA A 59 -9.07 0.14 -9.69
N LEU A 60 -8.32 -0.67 -8.94
CA LEU A 60 -8.74 -1.99 -8.45
C LEU A 60 -9.20 -1.99 -6.99
N VAL A 61 -9.01 -0.88 -6.26
CA VAL A 61 -9.25 -0.81 -4.82
C VAL A 61 -10.13 0.37 -4.45
N ASP A 62 -10.97 0.19 -3.44
CA ASP A 62 -11.80 1.27 -2.90
C ASP A 62 -10.97 2.29 -2.09
N PHE A 63 -9.90 1.82 -1.44
CA PHE A 63 -9.01 2.63 -0.62
C PHE A 63 -7.55 2.29 -0.88
N PHE A 64 -6.76 3.31 -1.24
CA PHE A 64 -5.34 3.20 -1.55
C PHE A 64 -4.50 3.84 -0.44
N LEU A 65 -3.83 2.99 0.33
CA LEU A 65 -2.99 3.39 1.46
C LEU A 65 -1.52 3.45 1.06
N LEU A 66 -0.90 4.61 1.22
CA LEU A 66 0.54 4.80 1.01
C LEU A 66 1.31 4.60 2.32
N LEU A 67 2.27 3.66 2.34
CA LEU A 67 3.18 3.46 3.47
C LEU A 67 4.47 4.28 3.30
N VAL A 68 4.87 4.98 4.36
CA VAL A 68 6.07 5.84 4.38
C VAL A 68 6.94 5.53 5.60
N LEU A 69 8.27 5.63 5.44
CA LEU A 69 9.23 5.51 6.53
C LEU A 69 9.63 6.88 7.10
N PRO A 70 9.76 7.01 8.44
CA PRO A 70 10.30 8.20 9.10
C PRO A 70 11.69 8.57 8.59
N GLY A 71 11.87 9.83 8.19
CA GLY A 71 13.18 10.35 7.83
C GLY A 71 13.71 9.91 6.46
N ALA A 72 12.86 9.37 5.59
CA ALA A 72 13.16 9.15 4.17
C ALA A 72 13.25 10.47 3.35
N GLY A 73 13.89 11.51 3.93
CA GLY A 73 13.95 12.87 3.40
C GLY A 73 14.38 12.92 1.92
N ASP A 74 13.78 13.86 1.17
CA ASP A 74 13.92 14.17 -0.26
C ASP A 74 13.69 13.04 -1.29
N GLU A 75 13.78 11.76 -0.93
CA GLU A 75 13.42 10.66 -1.85
C GLU A 75 11.91 10.63 -2.17
N LEU A 76 11.08 11.15 -1.25
CA LEU A 76 9.65 11.40 -1.51
C LEU A 76 9.38 12.60 -2.42
N GLN A 77 10.32 13.54 -2.55
CA GLN A 77 10.23 14.62 -3.55
C GLN A 77 10.52 14.09 -4.97
N GLY A 78 11.43 13.12 -5.10
CA GLY A 78 11.83 12.56 -6.40
C GLY A 78 10.89 11.48 -6.94
N ILE A 79 10.37 10.58 -6.09
CA ILE A 79 9.70 9.35 -6.58
C ILE A 79 8.17 9.49 -6.72
N LYS A 80 7.44 10.34 -5.96
CA LYS A 80 5.98 10.12 -5.80
C LYS A 80 5.07 11.35 -5.68
N ARG A 81 5.23 12.40 -6.51
CA ARG A 81 4.19 13.45 -6.57
C ARG A 81 2.84 12.88 -7.03
N GLY A 82 2.83 12.10 -8.12
CA GLY A 82 1.61 11.48 -8.65
C GLY A 82 0.99 10.42 -7.72
N ILE A 83 1.78 9.68 -6.95
CA ILE A 83 1.24 8.59 -6.11
C ILE A 83 0.69 9.11 -4.79
N MET A 84 1.28 10.18 -4.24
CA MET A 84 0.66 10.88 -3.11
C MET A 84 -0.71 11.47 -3.49
N GLU A 85 -0.89 11.89 -4.74
CA GLU A 85 -2.18 12.40 -5.24
C GLU A 85 -3.23 11.30 -5.42
N LEU A 86 -2.81 10.05 -5.67
CA LEU A 86 -3.70 8.89 -5.81
C LEU A 86 -4.10 8.26 -4.46
N ALA A 87 -3.34 8.54 -3.40
CA ALA A 87 -3.57 7.95 -2.09
C ALA A 87 -4.76 8.60 -1.37
N ASP A 88 -5.61 7.75 -0.79
CA ASP A 88 -6.70 8.21 0.08
C ASP A 88 -6.22 8.38 1.52
N GLY A 89 -5.16 7.65 1.89
CA GLY A 89 -4.51 7.76 3.19
C GLY A 89 -3.01 7.52 3.12
N LEU A 90 -2.32 8.02 4.14
CA LEU A 90 -0.90 7.80 4.34
C LEU A 90 -0.65 7.28 5.76
N LEU A 91 0.13 6.20 5.87
CA LEU A 91 0.57 5.62 7.13
C LEU A 91 2.09 5.69 7.24
N ILE A 92 2.56 6.31 8.32
CA ILE A 92 3.98 6.35 8.67
C ILE A 92 4.27 5.10 9.52
N THR A 93 5.12 4.20 9.01
CA THR A 93 5.44 2.91 9.66
C THR A 93 6.77 2.96 10.41
N LYS A 94 7.09 1.95 11.23
CA LYS A 94 8.35 1.89 12.01
C LYS A 94 8.60 3.12 12.89
N THR A 95 7.56 3.58 13.59
CA THR A 95 7.57 4.79 14.41
C THR A 95 8.06 4.55 15.85
N ASP A 96 8.82 3.49 16.07
CA ASP A 96 9.34 3.01 17.34
C ASP A 96 10.79 3.48 17.59
N GLY A 97 11.24 3.38 18.85
CA GLY A 97 12.61 3.72 19.25
C GLY A 97 13.08 5.11 18.81
N GLU A 98 14.22 5.18 18.13
CA GLU A 98 14.81 6.43 17.64
C GLU A 98 13.98 7.11 16.55
N ASN A 99 13.09 6.36 15.88
CA ASN A 99 12.25 6.89 14.81
C ASN A 99 11.08 7.73 15.32
N ILE A 100 10.75 7.72 16.61
CA ILE A 100 9.64 8.51 17.18
C ILE A 100 9.78 10.00 16.81
N LYS A 101 10.99 10.57 16.92
CA LYS A 101 11.24 11.98 16.58
C LYS A 101 11.09 12.23 15.08
N LYS A 102 11.66 11.35 14.25
CA LYS A 102 11.56 11.44 12.78
C LYS A 102 10.11 11.29 12.30
N ALA A 103 9.32 10.42 12.94
CA ALA A 103 7.93 10.19 12.63
C ALA A 103 7.06 11.42 12.94
N LYS A 104 7.33 12.11 14.06
CA LYS A 104 6.65 13.39 14.38
C LYS A 104 6.93 14.47 13.35
N VAL A 105 8.18 14.57 12.89
CA VAL A 105 8.56 15.50 11.81
C VAL A 105 7.86 15.12 10.50
N ALA A 106 7.90 13.85 10.10
CA ALA A 106 7.23 13.36 8.90
C ALA A 106 5.71 13.61 8.96
N LYS A 107 5.07 13.33 10.10
CA LYS A 107 3.65 13.66 10.35
C LYS A 107 3.39 15.14 10.09
N SER A 108 4.17 16.04 10.68
CA SER A 108 4.02 17.48 10.45
C SER A 108 4.17 17.89 8.97
N ASN A 109 5.00 17.18 8.21
CA ASN A 109 5.21 17.45 6.78
C ASN A 109 4.04 16.98 5.91
N TYR A 110 3.42 15.85 6.23
CA TYR A 110 2.34 15.25 5.43
C TYR A 110 0.92 15.63 5.87
N GLN A 111 0.74 16.03 7.13
CA GLN A 111 -0.58 16.35 7.72
C GLN A 111 -1.32 17.50 7.00
N LYS A 112 -0.61 18.30 6.20
CA LYS A 112 -1.20 19.38 5.39
C LYS A 112 -1.61 18.95 3.98
N ARG A 113 -1.33 17.71 3.56
CA ARG A 113 -1.42 17.27 2.15
C ARG A 113 -2.35 16.08 1.91
N ILE A 114 -2.63 15.25 2.91
CA ILE A 114 -3.46 14.04 2.79
C ILE A 114 -4.03 13.65 4.16
N THR A 115 -5.13 12.89 4.19
CA THR A 115 -5.65 12.28 5.42
C THR A 115 -4.60 11.35 6.01
N LEU A 116 -4.09 11.70 7.18
CA LEU A 116 -3.06 10.93 7.86
C LEU A 116 -3.71 9.93 8.82
N ILE A 117 -3.40 8.65 8.64
CA ILE A 117 -3.77 7.59 9.59
C ILE A 117 -2.48 7.29 10.36
N SER A 118 -2.48 7.57 11.67
CA SER A 118 -1.30 7.42 12.53
C SER A 118 -1.58 6.52 13.71
#